data_AF-A0A6N2MBL1-F1
#
_entry.id   AF-A0A6N2MBL1-F1
#
_cell.length_a   1.000
_cell.length_b   1.000
_cell.length_c   1.000
_cell.angle_alpha   90.00
_cell.angle_beta   90.00
_cell.angle_gamma   90.00
#
_symmetry.space_group_name_H-M   'P 1'
#
loop_
_entity.id
_entity.type
_entity.pdbx_description
1 polymer ?
#
loop_
_entity_poly.entity_id
_entity_poly.type
_entity_poly.pdbx_seq_one_letter_code
_entity_poly.pdbx_strand_id
1 'polypeptide(L)'
;MHRMDQNFGRERGFIYDKFILFGQSIDKYTLRRAPWREPEVILKWIGLDEGKKAKDKKTHRIIIIITHLLSIRVMGYGEVKIRSYDVQIHRAGVEDLERRCEVGPTERAVLFIDTMGDPICRIRNSPMYKMLVAEVGGELAGVIQGSIKIATVHKPPKNLAKLGYVLGLRIAPLHRRRGIGSRLVLELEKWFAANDVDYAYMATEKDNEASVNLFINRLGYAKFRTPAILVNPVDHHRALRLSSKTEVAKLKVEEAEFLYRKFMTSTEFFPDDIGNILRNKLSMGTWVAYPRGENFGSDGKALSRNWAMLSVWNSGELFKLRLAETPLSCFLHTKSSTLIDRIFPCLKLPATPDFLSPFGFYFMYGLHHEGSLSEKLVRHLCQFVHNMATKTRDCKVIVTEVGGNDILRLHVPYWKSLSCPEDLWCIKTLKNEENTIHQLQKAPPTTASLFVDPREV
;
A
#
# COMPACT_ATOMS: atom_id res chain seq x y z
N MET A 1 4.40 -27.46 -10.27
CA MET A 1 3.58 -28.38 -11.09
C MET A 1 2.51 -29.14 -10.28
N HIS A 2 2.72 -29.46 -8.99
CA HIS A 2 1.76 -30.26 -8.20
C HIS A 2 0.48 -29.56 -7.65
N ARG A 3 0.34 -28.23 -7.73
CA ARG A 3 -0.88 -27.52 -7.29
C ARG A 3 -1.87 -27.18 -8.42
N MET A 4 -1.48 -27.33 -9.69
CA MET A 4 -2.44 -27.24 -10.81
C MET A 4 -3.31 -28.50 -10.88
N ASP A 5 -2.75 -29.68 -10.64
CA ASP A 5 -3.50 -30.95 -10.67
C ASP A 5 -4.55 -31.08 -9.57
N GLN A 6 -4.38 -30.42 -8.42
CA GLN A 6 -5.34 -30.54 -7.31
C GLN A 6 -6.65 -29.78 -7.54
N ASN A 7 -6.62 -28.63 -8.22
CA ASN A 7 -7.83 -27.91 -8.62
C ASN A 7 -8.53 -28.61 -9.81
N PHE A 8 -7.75 -29.13 -10.77
CA PHE A 8 -8.28 -29.98 -11.85
C PHE A 8 -8.91 -31.28 -11.31
N GLY A 9 -8.37 -31.84 -10.23
CA GLY A 9 -8.91 -33.04 -9.56
C GLY A 9 -10.26 -32.78 -8.88
N ARG A 10 -10.44 -31.62 -8.22
CA ARG A 10 -11.72 -31.24 -7.57
C ARG A 10 -12.84 -30.98 -8.56
N GLU A 11 -12.56 -30.28 -9.68
CA GLU A 11 -13.57 -30.00 -10.71
C GLU A 11 -13.96 -31.25 -11.50
N ARG A 12 -13.00 -32.15 -11.80
CA ARG A 12 -13.31 -33.48 -12.38
C ARG A 12 -14.09 -34.37 -11.42
N GLY A 13 -13.80 -34.28 -10.12
CA GLY A 13 -14.58 -34.94 -9.07
C GLY A 13 -16.02 -34.45 -9.02
N PHE A 14 -16.24 -33.14 -9.09
CA PHE A 14 -17.58 -32.55 -9.07
C PHE A 14 -18.44 -32.92 -10.29
N ILE A 15 -17.82 -33.04 -11.47
CA ILE A 15 -18.49 -33.52 -12.69
C ILE A 15 -18.79 -35.03 -12.57
N TYR A 16 -17.83 -35.82 -12.08
CA TYR A 16 -17.98 -37.26 -11.86
C TYR A 16 -19.10 -37.59 -10.85
N ASP A 17 -19.13 -36.89 -9.72
CA ASP A 17 -20.14 -37.06 -8.68
C ASP A 17 -21.55 -36.67 -9.18
N LYS A 18 -21.65 -35.65 -10.04
CA LYS A 18 -22.90 -35.33 -10.74
C LYS A 18 -23.31 -36.43 -11.73
N PHE A 19 -22.40 -37.01 -12.51
CA PHE A 19 -22.73 -38.14 -13.41
C PHE A 19 -23.25 -39.37 -12.64
N ILE A 20 -22.65 -39.69 -11.48
CA ILE A 20 -23.13 -40.76 -10.59
C ILE A 20 -24.54 -40.46 -10.06
N LEU A 21 -24.81 -39.22 -9.62
CA LEU A 21 -26.13 -38.80 -9.13
C LEU A 21 -27.25 -38.93 -10.19
N PHE A 22 -26.92 -38.91 -11.48
CA PHE A 22 -27.89 -39.10 -12.56
C PHE A 22 -27.94 -40.53 -13.12
N GLY A 23 -27.18 -41.49 -12.56
CA GLY A 23 -27.30 -42.93 -12.83
C GLY A 23 -26.52 -43.44 -14.04
N GLN A 24 -25.56 -42.68 -14.57
CA GLN A 24 -24.63 -43.15 -15.59
C GLN A 24 -23.21 -43.23 -15.03
N SER A 25 -22.61 -44.43 -15.08
CA SER A 25 -21.21 -44.65 -14.74
C SER A 25 -20.35 -44.29 -15.95
N ILE A 26 -19.70 -43.13 -15.93
CA ILE A 26 -18.60 -42.81 -16.84
C ILE A 26 -17.30 -43.04 -16.07
N ASP A 27 -16.41 -43.90 -16.56
CA ASP A 27 -15.13 -44.19 -15.91
C ASP A 27 -14.26 -42.92 -15.77
N LYS A 28 -13.64 -42.74 -14.58
CA LYS A 28 -12.71 -41.64 -14.27
C LYS A 28 -11.57 -41.55 -15.26
N TYR A 29 -11.13 -42.68 -15.82
CA TYR A 29 -10.06 -42.73 -16.80
C TYR A 29 -10.44 -42.04 -18.12
N THR A 30 -11.69 -42.19 -18.53
CA THR A 30 -12.26 -41.61 -19.75
C THR A 30 -12.36 -40.09 -19.59
N LEU A 31 -12.98 -39.58 -18.52
CA LEU A 31 -13.04 -38.13 -18.24
C LEU A 31 -11.67 -37.42 -18.18
N ARG A 32 -10.59 -38.13 -17.87
CA ARG A 32 -9.24 -37.55 -17.84
C ARG A 32 -8.62 -37.32 -19.22
N ARG A 33 -9.05 -38.03 -20.26
CA ARG A 33 -8.51 -37.97 -21.63
C ARG A 33 -9.37 -37.15 -22.61
N ALA A 34 -10.50 -36.62 -22.16
CA ALA A 34 -11.40 -35.86 -23.03
C ALA A 34 -10.68 -34.63 -23.66
N PRO A 35 -10.86 -34.34 -24.97
CA PRO A 35 -10.31 -33.15 -25.60
C PRO A 35 -11.13 -31.92 -25.18
N TRP A 36 -10.73 -31.24 -24.11
CA TRP A 36 -11.46 -30.10 -23.53
C TRP A 36 -11.38 -28.79 -24.35
N ARG A 37 -11.21 -28.87 -25.68
CA ARG A 37 -11.00 -27.69 -26.55
C ARG A 37 -12.28 -27.19 -27.22
N GLU A 38 -13.22 -28.08 -27.55
CA GLU A 38 -14.48 -27.70 -28.22
C GLU A 38 -15.69 -28.43 -27.61
N PRO A 39 -16.81 -27.74 -27.33
CA PRO A 39 -18.02 -28.33 -26.73
C PRO A 39 -18.59 -29.51 -27.52
N GLU A 40 -18.63 -29.39 -28.84
CA GLU A 40 -19.17 -30.38 -29.78
C GLU A 40 -18.35 -31.66 -29.78
N VAL A 41 -17.02 -31.53 -29.66
CA VAL A 41 -16.10 -32.67 -29.58
C VAL A 41 -16.30 -33.44 -28.27
N ILE A 42 -16.56 -32.76 -27.15
CA ILE A 42 -16.81 -33.41 -25.85
C ILE A 42 -18.14 -34.16 -25.87
N LEU A 43 -19.21 -33.55 -26.42
CA LEU A 43 -20.54 -34.16 -26.54
C LEU A 43 -20.50 -35.42 -27.41
N LYS A 44 -19.76 -35.36 -28.52
CA LYS A 44 -19.52 -36.51 -29.41
C LYS A 44 -18.66 -37.59 -28.72
N TRP A 45 -17.69 -37.19 -27.91
CA TRP A 45 -16.78 -38.09 -27.17
C TRP A 45 -17.45 -38.83 -26.00
N ILE A 46 -18.48 -38.24 -25.38
CA ILE A 46 -19.33 -38.90 -24.38
C ILE A 46 -20.53 -39.64 -24.99
N GLY A 47 -20.58 -39.78 -26.32
CA GLY A 47 -21.57 -40.59 -27.04
C GLY A 47 -22.97 -39.96 -27.19
N LEU A 48 -23.08 -38.63 -27.05
CA LEU A 48 -24.32 -37.88 -27.23
C LEU A 48 -24.30 -37.15 -28.58
N ASP A 49 -24.78 -37.82 -29.63
CA ASP A 49 -25.01 -37.19 -30.94
C ASP A 49 -26.24 -36.28 -30.90
N GLU A 50 -26.13 -35.06 -31.43
CA GLU A 50 -27.24 -34.10 -31.55
C GLU A 50 -28.45 -34.66 -32.34
N GLY A 51 -28.26 -35.73 -33.11
CA GLY A 51 -29.29 -36.38 -33.93
C GLY A 51 -30.21 -37.36 -33.20
N LYS A 52 -29.91 -37.78 -31.96
CA LYS A 52 -30.83 -38.63 -31.17
C LYS A 52 -31.68 -37.75 -30.26
N LYS A 53 -32.93 -37.48 -30.67
CA LYS A 53 -33.95 -36.84 -29.82
C LYS A 53 -33.88 -37.39 -28.40
N ALA A 54 -33.48 -36.55 -27.45
CA ALA A 54 -33.36 -36.90 -26.04
C ALA A 54 -34.72 -37.39 -25.54
N LYS A 55 -34.89 -38.72 -25.43
CA LYS A 55 -36.13 -39.34 -24.94
C LYS A 55 -36.30 -39.22 -23.42
N ASP A 56 -35.31 -38.69 -22.70
CA ASP A 56 -35.36 -38.47 -21.26
C ASP A 56 -35.06 -37.00 -20.90
N LYS A 57 -35.96 -36.38 -20.11
CA LYS A 57 -35.83 -35.01 -19.55
C LYS A 57 -34.53 -34.83 -18.76
N LYS A 58 -33.98 -35.91 -18.19
CA LYS A 58 -32.75 -35.92 -17.39
C LYS A 58 -31.51 -35.65 -18.27
N THR A 59 -31.40 -36.31 -19.42
CA THR A 59 -30.31 -36.11 -20.39
C THR A 59 -30.34 -34.70 -20.99
N HIS A 60 -31.53 -34.18 -21.27
CA HIS A 60 -31.70 -32.83 -21.80
C HIS A 60 -31.24 -31.75 -20.79
N ARG A 61 -31.51 -31.93 -19.49
CA ARG A 61 -31.01 -31.03 -18.43
C ARG A 61 -29.49 -31.07 -18.29
N ILE A 62 -28.87 -32.24 -18.43
CA ILE A 62 -27.41 -32.38 -18.35
C ILE A 62 -26.73 -31.68 -19.52
N ILE A 63 -27.25 -31.86 -20.75
CA ILE A 63 -26.76 -31.17 -21.93
C ILE A 63 -26.89 -29.66 -21.74
N ILE A 64 -28.06 -29.15 -21.29
CA ILE A 64 -28.24 -27.72 -21.02
C ILE A 64 -27.21 -27.21 -20.01
N ILE A 65 -26.96 -27.92 -18.90
CA ILE A 65 -25.99 -27.50 -17.88
C ILE A 65 -24.56 -27.49 -18.43
N ILE A 66 -24.17 -28.52 -19.19
CA ILE A 66 -22.85 -28.61 -19.82
C ILE A 66 -22.68 -27.49 -20.85
N THR A 67 -23.69 -27.28 -21.71
CA THR A 67 -23.71 -26.20 -22.70
C THR A 67 -23.73 -24.82 -22.03
N HIS A 68 -24.39 -24.64 -20.88
CA HIS A 68 -24.35 -23.39 -20.12
C HIS A 68 -22.97 -23.16 -19.47
N LEU A 69 -22.36 -24.18 -18.87
CA LEU A 69 -21.02 -24.10 -18.30
C LEU A 69 -19.94 -23.88 -19.37
N LEU A 70 -20.12 -24.46 -20.55
CA LEU A 70 -19.25 -24.24 -21.71
C LEU A 70 -19.53 -22.89 -22.39
N SER A 71 -20.78 -22.43 -22.43
CA SER A 71 -21.15 -21.08 -22.89
C SER A 71 -20.62 -19.99 -21.96
N ILE A 72 -20.56 -20.23 -20.64
CA ILE A 72 -19.84 -19.37 -19.68
C ILE A 72 -18.32 -19.36 -19.95
N ARG A 73 -17.77 -20.42 -20.56
CA ARG A 73 -16.36 -20.52 -20.95
C ARG A 73 -16.08 -19.92 -22.34
N VAL A 74 -17.08 -19.87 -23.22
CA VAL A 74 -17.02 -19.39 -24.63
C VAL A 74 -17.59 -17.97 -24.80
N MET A 75 -18.35 -17.44 -23.84
CA MET A 75 -18.56 -16.00 -23.69
C MET A 75 -17.20 -15.38 -23.45
N GLY A 76 -16.57 -14.93 -24.53
CA GLY A 76 -15.20 -14.45 -24.56
C GLY A 76 -14.97 -13.47 -23.44
N TYR A 77 -14.17 -13.87 -22.45
CA TYR A 77 -13.59 -12.93 -21.52
C TYR A 77 -12.87 -11.89 -22.36
N GLY A 78 -13.45 -10.69 -22.46
CA GLY A 78 -12.96 -9.63 -23.34
C GLY A 78 -11.45 -9.47 -23.22
N GLU A 79 -10.79 -9.24 -24.34
CA GLU A 79 -9.35 -9.01 -24.39
C GLU A 79 -8.95 -7.95 -23.36
N VAL A 80 -8.00 -8.28 -22.48
CA VAL A 80 -7.46 -7.32 -21.52
C VAL A 80 -6.50 -6.39 -22.25
N LYS A 81 -6.86 -5.11 -22.33
CA LYS A 81 -6.05 -4.04 -22.94
C LYS A 81 -5.43 -3.20 -21.83
N ILE A 82 -4.12 -3.00 -21.87
CA ILE A 82 -3.41 -2.11 -20.94
C ILE A 82 -3.03 -0.84 -21.68
N ARG A 83 -3.30 0.31 -21.07
CA ARG A 83 -3.07 1.63 -21.64
C ARG A 83 -2.46 2.57 -20.61
N SER A 84 -1.85 3.65 -21.07
CA SER A 84 -1.48 4.76 -20.17
C SER A 84 -2.76 5.47 -19.74
N TYR A 85 -2.80 5.90 -18.48
CA TYR A 85 -3.89 6.70 -17.96
C TYR A 85 -4.01 8.02 -18.74
N ASP A 86 -5.22 8.28 -19.21
CA ASP A 86 -5.65 9.54 -19.81
C ASP A 86 -6.74 10.15 -18.93
N VAL A 87 -6.55 11.40 -18.50
CA VAL A 87 -7.45 12.09 -17.58
C VAL A 87 -8.82 12.40 -18.18
N GLN A 88 -8.91 12.66 -19.49
CA GLN A 88 -10.18 12.98 -20.15
C GLN A 88 -11.04 11.74 -20.30
N ILE A 89 -10.40 10.58 -20.46
CA ILE A 89 -11.08 9.31 -20.72
C ILE A 89 -11.37 8.55 -19.42
N HIS A 90 -10.38 8.41 -18.55
CA HIS A 90 -10.43 7.40 -17.49
C HIS A 90 -10.77 7.96 -16.10
N ARG A 91 -10.70 9.28 -15.89
CA ARG A 91 -10.83 9.89 -14.55
C ARG A 91 -12.03 9.37 -13.76
N ALA A 92 -13.23 9.46 -14.33
CA ALA A 92 -14.46 9.04 -13.65
C ALA A 92 -14.46 7.54 -13.31
N GLY A 93 -13.98 6.69 -14.24
CA GLY A 93 -13.89 5.25 -14.03
C GLY A 93 -12.87 4.89 -12.94
N VAL A 94 -11.74 5.58 -12.89
CA VAL A 94 -10.72 5.37 -11.85
C VAL A 94 -11.23 5.79 -10.47
N GLU A 95 -11.88 6.95 -10.36
CA GLU A 95 -12.48 7.42 -9.11
C GLU A 95 -13.54 6.44 -8.59
N ASP A 96 -14.35 5.88 -9.48
CA ASP A 96 -15.30 4.83 -9.14
C ASP A 96 -14.59 3.52 -8.71
N LEU A 97 -13.53 3.12 -9.39
CA LEU A 97 -12.76 1.92 -9.05
C LEU A 97 -12.07 2.05 -7.69
N GLU A 98 -11.46 3.19 -7.37
CA GLU A 98 -10.85 3.46 -6.06
C GLU A 98 -11.90 3.40 -4.94
N ARG A 99 -13.10 3.97 -5.15
CA ARG A 99 -14.20 3.89 -4.18
C ARG A 99 -14.70 2.48 -3.93
N ARG A 100 -14.57 1.57 -4.90
CA ARG A 100 -14.95 0.16 -4.79
C ARG A 100 -13.83 -0.75 -4.28
N CYS A 101 -12.59 -0.26 -4.21
CA CYS A 101 -11.45 -1.04 -3.79
C CYS A 101 -10.97 -0.63 -2.39
N GLU A 102 -11.00 -1.59 -1.47
CA GLU A 102 -10.54 -1.43 -0.09
C GLU A 102 -9.02 -1.21 0.00
N VAL A 103 -8.60 -0.39 0.98
CA VAL A 103 -7.19 -0.17 1.34
C VAL A 103 -6.99 -0.32 2.85
N GLY A 104 -5.80 -0.74 3.30
CA GLY A 104 -5.48 -0.89 4.72
C GLY A 104 -5.86 -2.25 5.34
N PRO A 105 -5.67 -2.41 6.66
CA PRO A 105 -5.61 -3.72 7.28
C PRO A 105 -6.95 -4.41 7.36
N THR A 106 -7.05 -5.54 6.63
CA THR A 106 -8.24 -6.38 6.51
C THR A 106 -8.84 -6.75 7.87
N GLU A 107 -8.02 -6.88 8.92
CA GLU A 107 -8.46 -7.28 10.25
C GLU A 107 -8.77 -6.13 11.22
N ARG A 108 -8.35 -4.88 10.92
CA ARG A 108 -8.35 -3.77 11.91
C ARG A 108 -9.10 -2.52 11.46
N ALA A 109 -8.96 -2.13 10.19
CA ALA A 109 -9.58 -0.94 9.64
C ALA A 109 -9.56 -1.00 8.11
N VAL A 110 -10.73 -1.10 7.49
CA VAL A 110 -10.87 -0.95 6.05
C VAL A 110 -11.02 0.54 5.73
N LEU A 111 -10.08 1.08 4.97
CA LEU A 111 -10.09 2.47 4.51
C LEU A 111 -10.46 2.55 3.04
N PHE A 112 -11.06 3.66 2.67
CA PHE A 112 -11.27 4.09 1.29
C PHE A 112 -10.50 5.39 1.05
N ILE A 113 -9.93 5.52 -0.14
CA ILE A 113 -9.27 6.74 -0.59
C ILE A 113 -10.26 7.56 -1.41
N ASP A 114 -10.41 8.82 -1.04
CA ASP A 114 -11.05 9.84 -1.85
C ASP A 114 -9.97 10.74 -2.44
N THR A 115 -9.73 10.60 -3.74
CA THR A 115 -8.69 11.32 -4.48
C THR A 115 -9.07 12.78 -4.76
N MET A 116 -10.22 13.26 -4.28
CA MET A 116 -10.71 14.64 -4.44
C MET A 116 -10.73 15.11 -5.90
N GLY A 117 -10.96 14.18 -6.83
CA GLY A 117 -10.96 14.48 -8.25
C GLY A 117 -9.59 14.37 -8.95
N ASP A 118 -8.54 13.94 -8.25
CA ASP A 118 -7.19 13.78 -8.80
C ASP A 118 -6.64 12.35 -8.58
N PRO A 119 -6.95 11.41 -9.47
CA PRO A 119 -6.49 10.02 -9.30
C PRO A 119 -4.97 9.82 -9.27
N ILE A 120 -4.17 10.78 -9.75
CA ILE A 120 -2.71 10.69 -9.77
C ILE A 120 -2.04 11.51 -8.65
N CYS A 121 -2.81 12.08 -7.71
CA CYS A 121 -2.31 12.95 -6.65
C CYS A 121 -1.11 12.36 -5.89
N ARG A 122 -1.13 11.05 -5.61
CA ARG A 122 -0.10 10.31 -4.86
C ARG A 122 1.22 10.15 -5.60
N ILE A 123 1.25 10.26 -6.93
CA ILE A 123 2.49 10.10 -7.72
C ILE A 123 2.94 11.39 -8.38
N ARG A 124 2.07 12.41 -8.44
CA ARG A 124 2.31 13.67 -9.15
C ARG A 124 3.52 14.45 -8.63
N ASN A 125 3.87 14.27 -7.35
CA ASN A 125 4.99 14.96 -6.72
C ASN A 125 6.33 14.23 -6.91
N SER A 126 6.33 13.03 -7.50
CA SER A 126 7.55 12.28 -7.79
C SER A 126 8.27 12.85 -9.03
N PRO A 127 9.61 12.75 -9.13
CA PRO A 127 10.38 13.26 -10.26
C PRO A 127 9.94 12.68 -11.61
N MET A 128 9.58 11.40 -11.62
CA MET A 128 8.95 10.75 -12.77
C MET A 128 7.85 9.83 -12.25
N TYR A 129 6.75 9.76 -12.97
CA TYR A 129 5.62 8.91 -12.60
C TYR A 129 4.84 8.43 -13.81
N LYS A 130 4.12 7.33 -13.64
CA LYS A 130 3.22 6.77 -14.63
C LYS A 130 2.04 6.08 -13.96
N MET A 131 0.89 6.18 -14.58
CA MET A 131 -0.27 5.37 -14.22
C MET A 131 -0.70 4.56 -15.45
N LEU A 132 -1.00 3.28 -15.23
CA LEU A 132 -1.55 2.39 -16.25
C LEU A 132 -2.95 1.94 -15.84
N VAL A 133 -3.79 1.75 -16.85
CA VAL A 133 -5.16 1.26 -16.71
C VAL A 133 -5.29 -0.06 -17.47
N ALA A 134 -6.15 -0.96 -16.96
CA ALA A 134 -6.55 -2.18 -17.64
C ALA A 134 -8.04 -2.13 -17.96
N GLU A 135 -8.38 -2.38 -19.23
CA GLU A 135 -9.75 -2.42 -19.72
C GLU A 135 -10.11 -3.84 -20.19
N VAL A 136 -11.33 -4.27 -19.91
CA VAL A 136 -11.90 -5.56 -20.33
C VAL A 136 -13.27 -5.30 -20.93
N GLY A 137 -13.44 -5.57 -22.23
CA GLY A 137 -14.73 -5.33 -22.90
C GLY A 137 -15.17 -3.86 -22.90
N GLY A 138 -14.23 -2.92 -22.81
CA GLY A 138 -14.51 -1.48 -22.73
C GLY A 138 -14.71 -0.96 -21.30
N GLU A 139 -14.74 -1.83 -20.29
CA GLU A 139 -14.87 -1.44 -18.88
C GLU A 139 -13.52 -1.39 -18.17
N LEU A 140 -13.34 -0.42 -17.26
CA LEU A 140 -12.15 -0.30 -16.44
C LEU A 140 -12.10 -1.44 -15.40
N ALA A 141 -11.16 -2.37 -15.59
CA ALA A 141 -11.00 -3.56 -14.77
C ALA A 141 -9.90 -3.43 -13.71
N GLY A 142 -8.95 -2.51 -13.89
CA GLY A 142 -7.86 -2.33 -12.93
C GLY A 142 -6.96 -1.14 -13.23
N VAL A 143 -6.18 -0.75 -12.24
CA VAL A 143 -5.19 0.33 -12.33
C VAL A 143 -3.93 -0.03 -11.56
N ILE A 144 -2.82 0.60 -11.94
CA ILE A 144 -1.56 0.57 -11.20
C ILE A 144 -0.84 1.89 -11.39
N GLN A 145 -0.12 2.32 -10.37
CA GLN A 145 0.71 3.51 -10.39
C GLN A 145 2.16 3.13 -10.18
N GLY A 146 3.06 3.94 -10.73
CA GLY A 146 4.48 3.86 -10.44
C GLY A 146 5.14 5.23 -10.40
N SER A 147 6.14 5.35 -9.56
CA SER A 147 7.03 6.52 -9.48
C SER A 147 8.49 6.09 -9.54
N ILE A 148 9.37 6.99 -9.97
CA ILE A 148 10.81 6.75 -10.00
C ILE A 148 11.52 7.86 -9.21
N LYS A 149 12.44 7.45 -8.34
CA LYS A 149 13.34 8.34 -7.59
C LYS A 149 14.76 7.80 -7.59
N ILE A 150 15.71 8.63 -7.18
CA ILE A 150 17.09 8.20 -6.89
C ILE A 150 17.27 8.28 -5.38
N ALA A 151 17.76 7.20 -4.76
CA ALA A 151 17.92 7.14 -3.32
C ALA A 151 19.09 6.25 -2.90
N THR A 152 19.49 6.39 -1.64
CA THR A 152 20.55 5.58 -1.04
C THR A 152 20.15 4.12 -0.97
N VAL A 153 20.98 3.25 -1.53
CA VAL A 153 20.91 1.79 -1.39
C VAL A 153 22.33 1.34 -1.05
N HIS A 154 22.52 0.71 0.12
CA HIS A 154 23.84 0.37 0.67
C HIS A 154 24.60 -0.70 -0.15
N LYS A 155 25.08 -0.36 -1.35
CA LYS A 155 25.85 -1.22 -2.25
C LYS A 155 27.13 -0.52 -2.75
N PRO A 156 28.34 -1.04 -2.47
CA PRO A 156 29.54 -0.60 -3.17
C PRO A 156 29.51 -1.02 -4.65
N PRO A 157 30.04 -0.22 -5.61
CA PRO A 157 30.70 1.08 -5.45
C PRO A 157 29.75 2.28 -5.50
N LYS A 158 28.45 2.08 -5.77
CA LYS A 158 27.46 3.15 -5.94
C LYS A 158 26.46 3.15 -4.77
N ASN A 159 26.60 4.14 -3.89
CA ASN A 159 25.68 4.33 -2.76
C ASN A 159 24.26 4.74 -3.17
N LEU A 160 24.04 5.14 -4.43
CA LEU A 160 22.75 5.55 -4.97
C LEU A 160 22.25 4.57 -6.03
N ALA A 161 20.94 4.36 -6.05
CA ALA A 161 20.27 3.60 -7.09
C ALA A 161 18.98 4.30 -7.54
N LYS A 162 18.58 4.05 -8.79
CA LYS A 162 17.30 4.47 -9.34
C LYS A 162 16.24 3.45 -8.95
N LEU A 163 15.27 3.87 -8.17
CA LEU A 163 14.22 3.04 -7.59
C LEU A 163 12.88 3.31 -8.27
N GLY A 164 12.19 2.25 -8.68
CA GLY A 164 10.81 2.28 -9.17
C GLY A 164 9.86 1.81 -8.07
N TYR A 165 9.02 2.71 -7.55
CA TYR A 165 8.01 2.34 -6.56
C TYR A 165 6.72 1.94 -7.26
N VAL A 166 6.19 0.76 -6.95
CA VAL A 166 4.88 0.27 -7.39
C VAL A 166 3.85 0.53 -6.30
N LEU A 167 2.80 1.26 -6.64
CA LEU A 167 1.72 1.60 -5.72
C LEU A 167 0.36 1.61 -6.42
N GLY A 168 -0.71 1.70 -5.63
CA GLY A 168 -2.07 1.87 -6.16
C GLY A 168 -2.54 0.72 -7.07
N LEU A 169 -2.03 -0.50 -6.89
CA LEU A 169 -2.54 -1.65 -7.63
C LEU A 169 -3.95 -1.98 -7.15
N ARG A 170 -4.94 -1.79 -8.02
CA ARG A 170 -6.36 -2.04 -7.74
C ARG A 170 -6.98 -2.81 -8.89
N ILE A 171 -7.69 -3.89 -8.56
CA ILE A 171 -8.41 -4.72 -9.53
C ILE A 171 -9.86 -4.83 -9.07
N ALA A 172 -10.77 -4.47 -9.97
CA ALA A 172 -12.21 -4.58 -9.75
C ALA A 172 -12.56 -6.02 -9.30
N PRO A 173 -13.38 -6.20 -8.24
CA PRO A 173 -13.66 -7.53 -7.67
C PRO A 173 -14.04 -8.61 -8.69
N LEU A 174 -14.91 -8.27 -9.65
CA LEU A 174 -15.37 -9.17 -10.72
C LEU A 174 -14.27 -9.60 -11.71
N HIS A 175 -13.16 -8.86 -11.74
CA HIS A 175 -12.03 -9.09 -12.63
C HIS A 175 -10.81 -9.70 -11.93
N ARG A 176 -10.90 -9.96 -10.62
CA ARG A 176 -9.81 -10.57 -9.84
C ARG A 176 -9.54 -12.01 -10.30
N ARG A 177 -8.33 -12.49 -10.00
CA ARG A 177 -7.86 -13.86 -10.33
C ARG A 177 -7.80 -14.21 -11.83
N ARG A 178 -7.93 -13.22 -12.72
CA ARG A 178 -7.82 -13.35 -14.19
C ARG A 178 -6.46 -12.94 -14.76
N GLY A 179 -5.45 -12.75 -13.90
CA GLY A 179 -4.10 -12.36 -14.33
C GLY A 179 -3.92 -10.89 -14.71
N ILE A 180 -4.95 -10.05 -14.56
CA ILE A 180 -4.89 -8.61 -14.91
C ILE A 180 -3.84 -7.87 -14.06
N GLY A 181 -3.82 -8.10 -12.75
CA GLY A 181 -2.84 -7.48 -11.85
C GLY A 181 -1.40 -7.83 -12.23
N SER A 182 -1.11 -9.08 -12.57
CA SER A 182 0.23 -9.46 -13.06
C SER A 182 0.59 -8.77 -14.38
N ARG A 183 -0.35 -8.64 -15.31
CA ARG A 183 -0.09 -7.95 -16.58
C ARG A 183 0.19 -6.46 -16.34
N LEU A 184 -0.57 -5.80 -15.46
CA LEU A 184 -0.35 -4.41 -15.08
C LEU A 184 1.04 -4.19 -14.47
N VAL A 185 1.47 -5.04 -13.54
CA VAL A 185 2.81 -4.93 -12.94
C VAL A 185 3.89 -5.15 -14.00
N LEU A 186 3.75 -6.15 -14.88
CA LEU A 186 4.74 -6.41 -15.93
C LEU A 186 4.88 -5.25 -16.92
N GLU A 187 3.77 -4.61 -17.32
CA GLU A 187 3.83 -3.41 -18.18
C GLU A 187 4.45 -2.21 -17.45
N LEU A 188 4.22 -2.07 -16.14
CA LEU A 188 4.88 -1.05 -15.34
C LEU A 188 6.39 -1.32 -15.20
N GLU A 189 6.79 -2.59 -15.01
CA GLU A 189 8.19 -3.00 -14.98
C GLU A 189 8.90 -2.75 -16.31
N LYS A 190 8.23 -2.92 -17.45
CA LYS A 190 8.78 -2.51 -18.76
C LYS A 190 9.04 -1.01 -18.81
N TRP A 191 8.13 -0.20 -18.26
CA TRP A 191 8.36 1.24 -18.16
C TRP A 191 9.54 1.58 -17.24
N PHE A 192 9.68 0.90 -16.11
CA PHE A 192 10.85 1.05 -15.24
C PHE A 192 12.15 0.66 -15.95
N ALA A 193 12.18 -0.48 -16.65
CA ALA A 193 13.34 -0.93 -17.41
C ALA A 193 13.72 0.07 -18.52
N ALA A 194 12.73 0.61 -19.24
CA ALA A 194 12.95 1.65 -20.25
C ALA A 194 13.45 2.99 -19.67
N ASN A 195 13.37 3.17 -18.35
CA ASN A 195 13.88 4.34 -17.63
C ASN A 195 15.11 3.99 -16.78
N ASP A 196 15.80 2.89 -17.07
CA ASP A 196 17.05 2.47 -16.40
C ASP A 196 16.93 2.31 -14.88
N VAL A 197 15.75 1.96 -14.38
CA VAL A 197 15.53 1.67 -12.96
C VAL A 197 16.35 0.45 -12.56
N ASP A 198 17.08 0.54 -11.45
CA ASP A 198 17.90 -0.54 -10.90
C ASP A 198 17.04 -1.54 -10.14
N TYR A 199 16.13 -1.04 -9.28
CA TYR A 199 15.27 -1.86 -8.43
C TYR A 199 13.82 -1.39 -8.50
N ALA A 200 12.89 -2.34 -8.63
CA ALA A 200 11.48 -2.10 -8.37
C ALA A 200 11.13 -2.52 -6.94
N TYR A 201 10.33 -1.73 -6.23
CA TYR A 201 9.87 -2.08 -4.89
C TYR A 201 8.41 -1.70 -4.68
N MET A 202 7.80 -2.29 -3.65
CA MET A 202 6.41 -2.09 -3.30
C MET A 202 6.22 -2.34 -1.80
N ALA A 203 5.16 -1.75 -1.26
CA ALA A 203 4.73 -1.97 0.11
C ALA A 203 3.35 -2.65 0.12
N THR A 204 3.17 -3.60 1.03
CA THR A 204 1.90 -4.27 1.26
C THR A 204 1.87 -4.81 2.67
N GLU A 205 0.70 -4.94 3.26
CA GLU A 205 0.61 -5.62 4.54
C GLU A 205 0.99 -7.09 4.44
N LYS A 206 1.63 -7.60 5.49
CA LYS A 206 2.08 -9.00 5.56
C LYS A 206 0.95 -10.02 5.40
N ASP A 207 -0.27 -9.65 5.82
CA ASP A 207 -1.45 -10.51 5.80
C ASP A 207 -2.25 -10.38 4.49
N ASN A 208 -1.84 -9.48 3.58
CA ASN A 208 -2.43 -9.38 2.25
C ASN A 208 -1.92 -10.50 1.34
N GLU A 209 -2.47 -11.71 1.52
CA GLU A 209 -2.06 -12.91 0.79
C GLU A 209 -2.11 -12.72 -0.74
N ALA A 210 -3.09 -11.96 -1.26
CA ALA A 210 -3.22 -11.75 -2.70
C ALA A 210 -2.03 -10.97 -3.26
N SER A 211 -1.64 -9.89 -2.59
CA SER A 211 -0.50 -9.05 -2.94
C SER A 211 0.82 -9.80 -2.75
N VAL A 212 1.00 -10.42 -1.57
CA VAL A 212 2.19 -11.24 -1.25
C VAL A 212 2.41 -12.35 -2.28
N ASN A 213 1.35 -13.10 -2.63
CA ASN A 213 1.45 -14.16 -3.65
C ASN A 213 1.73 -13.61 -5.05
N LEU A 214 1.20 -12.44 -5.41
CA LEU A 214 1.45 -11.83 -6.71
C LEU A 214 2.92 -11.42 -6.82
N PHE A 215 3.40 -10.60 -5.90
CA PHE A 215 4.74 -10.01 -6.00
C PHE A 215 5.84 -11.04 -5.72
N ILE A 216 5.75 -11.80 -4.62
CA ILE A 216 6.81 -12.73 -4.24
C ILE A 216 6.77 -14.01 -5.08
N ASN A 217 5.61 -14.70 -5.10
CA ASN A 217 5.55 -16.04 -5.67
C ASN A 217 5.41 -16.05 -7.20
N ARG A 218 4.94 -14.97 -7.84
CA ARG A 218 4.75 -14.93 -9.30
C ARG A 218 5.68 -13.97 -10.03
N LEU A 219 5.97 -12.82 -9.45
CA LEU A 219 6.72 -11.77 -10.13
C LEU A 219 8.19 -11.68 -9.70
N GLY A 220 8.63 -12.53 -8.76
CA GLY A 220 10.03 -12.65 -8.36
C GLY A 220 10.52 -11.52 -7.45
N TYR A 221 9.62 -10.83 -6.76
CA TYR A 221 10.02 -9.91 -5.69
C TYR A 221 10.47 -10.70 -4.48
N ALA A 222 11.36 -10.10 -3.71
CA ALA A 222 11.89 -10.67 -2.50
C ALA A 222 11.53 -9.77 -1.30
N LYS A 223 11.33 -10.36 -0.12
CA LYS A 223 11.12 -9.57 1.10
C LYS A 223 12.34 -8.68 1.35
N PHE A 224 12.10 -7.43 1.72
CA PHE A 224 13.14 -6.41 1.89
C PHE A 224 13.19 -5.87 3.33
N ARG A 225 12.12 -5.17 3.75
CA ARG A 225 12.02 -4.54 5.08
C ARG A 225 10.61 -4.71 5.62
N THR A 226 10.48 -4.52 6.94
CA THR A 226 9.20 -4.57 7.63
C THR A 226 9.01 -3.35 8.53
N PRO A 227 8.78 -2.15 7.97
CA PRO A 227 8.55 -0.95 8.75
C PRO A 227 7.23 -1.01 9.54
N ALA A 228 7.09 -0.09 10.49
CA ALA A 228 5.87 0.09 11.27
C ALA A 228 5.22 1.42 10.91
N ILE A 229 3.94 1.37 10.53
CA ILE A 229 3.11 2.56 10.30
C ILE A 229 2.45 2.92 11.63
N LEU A 230 2.82 4.08 12.16
CA LEU A 230 2.37 4.59 13.45
C LEU A 230 1.33 5.70 13.23
N VAL A 231 0.10 5.47 13.69
CA VAL A 231 -1.02 6.40 13.54
C VAL A 231 -1.40 6.98 14.90
N ASN A 232 -1.43 8.31 14.99
CA ASN A 232 -1.81 9.05 16.20
C ASN A 232 -3.01 9.96 15.92
N PRO A 233 -4.18 9.71 16.52
CA PRO A 233 -5.33 10.59 16.36
C PRO A 233 -5.11 12.01 16.88
N VAL A 234 -5.72 12.96 16.21
CA VAL A 234 -5.71 14.38 16.57
C VAL A 234 -6.94 14.67 17.42
N ASP A 235 -6.74 15.28 18.58
CA ASP A 235 -7.82 15.71 19.47
C ASP A 235 -8.04 17.20 19.29
N HIS A 236 -9.02 17.58 18.45
CA HIS A 236 -9.33 18.99 18.17
C HIS A 236 -9.93 19.74 19.36
N HIS A 237 -10.34 19.05 20.41
CA HIS A 237 -10.92 19.69 21.60
C HIS A 237 -9.84 20.11 22.60
N ARG A 238 -8.64 19.53 22.52
CA ARG A 238 -7.58 19.78 23.50
C ARG A 238 -6.21 19.86 22.85
N ALA A 239 -5.65 21.08 22.84
CA ALA A 239 -4.23 21.26 22.62
C ALA A 239 -3.42 20.66 23.79
N LEU A 240 -2.35 19.94 23.46
CA LEU A 240 -1.42 19.38 24.41
C LEU A 240 -0.54 20.47 25.02
N ARG A 241 -0.35 20.42 26.34
CA ARG A 241 0.57 21.34 27.02
C ARG A 241 2.01 20.94 26.72
N LEU A 242 2.71 21.79 25.99
CA LEU A 242 4.13 21.61 25.71
C LEU A 242 4.98 21.98 26.94
N SER A 243 6.02 21.18 27.20
CA SER A 243 7.03 21.45 28.25
C SER A 243 7.74 22.78 28.01
N SER A 244 7.87 23.61 29.06
CA SER A 244 8.67 24.84 29.02
C SER A 244 10.17 24.60 29.14
N LYS A 245 10.64 23.34 29.23
CA LYS A 245 12.07 23.01 29.28
C LYS A 245 12.68 22.79 27.89
N THR A 246 11.85 22.82 26.85
CA THR A 246 12.24 22.54 25.47
C THR A 246 11.87 23.74 24.62
N GLU A 247 12.71 24.04 23.64
CA GLU A 247 12.42 24.98 22.57
C GLU A 247 12.17 24.21 21.28
N VAL A 248 11.27 24.75 20.45
CA VAL A 248 11.00 24.23 19.11
C VAL A 248 11.17 25.38 18.13
N ALA A 249 12.06 25.20 17.16
CA ALA A 249 12.33 26.19 16.12
C ALA A 249 12.05 25.58 14.74
N LYS A 250 11.50 26.40 13.83
CA LYS A 250 11.37 26.03 12.42
C LYS A 250 12.67 26.40 11.70
N LEU A 251 13.23 25.45 10.98
CA LEU A 251 14.46 25.66 10.20
C LEU A 251 14.15 26.30 8.86
N LYS A 252 15.14 27.03 8.31
CA LYS A 252 15.15 27.35 6.88
C LYS A 252 15.34 26.07 6.07
N VAL A 253 14.92 26.08 4.83
CA VAL A 253 14.99 24.90 3.96
C VAL A 253 16.44 24.46 3.74
N GLU A 254 17.35 25.43 3.60
CA GLU A 254 18.79 25.19 3.38
C GLU A 254 19.44 24.55 4.62
N GLU A 255 19.04 25.00 5.82
CA GLU A 255 19.50 24.45 7.10
C GLU A 255 18.99 23.01 7.28
N ALA A 256 17.71 22.77 6.97
CA ALA A 256 17.11 21.43 7.03
C ALA A 256 17.77 20.47 6.04
N GLU A 257 17.98 20.90 4.79
CA GLU A 257 18.67 20.11 3.76
C GLU A 257 20.09 19.74 4.21
N PHE A 258 20.83 20.70 4.77
CA PHE A 258 22.16 20.44 5.33
C PHE A 258 22.14 19.38 6.43
N LEU A 259 21.22 19.48 7.40
CA LEU A 259 21.13 18.50 8.49
C LEU A 259 20.73 17.11 7.98
N TYR A 260 19.74 17.03 7.09
CA TYR A 260 19.35 15.76 6.49
C TYR A 260 20.51 15.09 5.76
N ARG A 261 21.27 15.83 4.94
CA ARG A 261 22.45 15.29 4.27
C ARG A 261 23.55 14.91 5.25
N LYS A 262 23.76 15.68 6.31
CA LYS A 262 24.80 15.40 7.30
C LYS A 262 24.53 14.12 8.10
N PHE A 263 23.27 13.88 8.49
CA PHE A 263 22.93 12.82 9.45
C PHE A 263 22.19 11.63 8.85
N MET A 264 21.54 11.79 7.69
CA MET A 264 20.68 10.74 7.10
C MET A 264 21.11 10.27 5.71
N THR A 265 22.22 10.75 5.15
CA THR A 265 22.71 10.27 3.82
C THR A 265 22.96 8.76 3.82
N SER A 266 23.37 8.19 4.95
CA SER A 266 23.53 6.75 5.17
C SER A 266 22.26 6.04 5.65
N THR A 267 21.10 6.69 5.61
CA THR A 267 19.82 6.02 5.86
C THR A 267 19.36 5.34 4.59
N GLU A 268 18.85 4.12 4.72
CA GLU A 268 18.33 3.38 3.58
C GLU A 268 17.15 4.14 2.94
N PHE A 269 17.16 4.22 1.61
CA PHE A 269 16.18 4.94 0.79
C PHE A 269 16.14 6.46 1.02
N PHE A 270 17.21 7.04 1.61
CA PHE A 270 17.36 8.49 1.68
C PHE A 270 17.38 9.10 0.26
N PRO A 271 16.50 10.06 -0.05
CA PRO A 271 16.35 10.60 -1.40
C PRO A 271 17.52 11.53 -1.75
N ASP A 272 18.09 11.35 -2.93
CA ASP A 272 19.18 12.20 -3.44
C ASP A 272 18.75 13.67 -3.56
N ASP A 273 17.47 13.87 -3.90
CA ASP A 273 16.81 15.16 -4.09
C ASP A 273 16.03 15.67 -2.87
N ILE A 274 16.46 15.35 -1.64
CA ILE A 274 15.80 15.78 -0.39
C ILE A 274 15.43 17.28 -0.38
N GLY A 275 16.26 18.15 -0.96
CA GLY A 275 15.96 19.57 -1.09
C GLY A 275 14.66 19.87 -1.85
N ASN A 276 14.34 19.10 -2.90
CA ASN A 276 13.10 19.27 -3.66
C ASN A 276 11.87 18.85 -2.85
N ILE A 277 12.02 17.84 -1.98
CA ILE A 277 10.97 17.43 -1.05
C ILE A 277 10.70 18.56 -0.05
N LEU A 278 11.75 19.15 0.54
CA LEU A 278 11.64 20.23 1.51
C LEU A 278 11.07 21.53 0.92
N ARG A 279 11.34 21.81 -0.36
CA ARG A 279 10.79 22.96 -1.10
C ARG A 279 9.37 22.74 -1.62
N ASN A 280 8.85 21.52 -1.58
CA ASN A 280 7.50 21.25 -2.06
C ASN A 280 6.47 21.95 -1.17
N LYS A 281 5.43 22.54 -1.78
CA LYS A 281 4.34 23.23 -1.06
C LYS A 281 3.63 22.36 -0.01
N LEU A 282 3.65 21.04 -0.18
CA LEU A 282 3.06 20.09 0.76
C LEU A 282 3.97 19.81 1.96
N SER A 283 5.27 20.09 1.86
CA SER A 283 6.17 20.12 3.02
C SER A 283 5.90 21.40 3.81
N MET A 284 5.28 21.24 4.98
CA MET A 284 4.92 22.35 5.86
C MET A 284 6.14 22.98 6.54
N GLY A 285 7.25 22.25 6.57
CA GLY A 285 8.52 22.67 7.15
C GLY A 285 9.24 21.56 7.88
N THR A 286 10.41 21.92 8.40
CA THR A 286 11.23 21.09 9.29
C THR A 286 11.36 21.81 10.62
N TRP A 287 11.17 21.07 11.71
CA TRP A 287 11.30 21.59 13.06
C TRP A 287 12.37 20.83 13.81
N VAL A 288 13.10 21.58 14.64
CA VAL A 288 14.04 21.05 15.60
C VAL A 288 13.53 21.29 17.01
N ALA A 289 13.76 20.33 17.90
CA ALA A 289 13.60 20.51 19.34
C ALA A 289 14.94 20.32 20.06
N TYR A 290 15.21 21.20 21.03
CA TYR A 290 16.42 21.19 21.85
C TYR A 290 16.13 21.75 23.26
N PRO A 291 16.97 21.47 24.28
CA PRO A 291 16.80 22.01 25.62
C PRO A 291 16.79 23.54 25.64
N ARG A 292 15.88 24.13 26.41
CA ARG A 292 15.78 25.59 26.54
C ARG A 292 17.08 26.20 27.07
N GLY A 293 17.50 27.32 26.46
CA GLY A 293 18.73 28.02 26.81
C GLY A 293 19.99 27.46 26.15
N GLU A 294 19.89 26.38 25.38
CA GLU A 294 20.94 25.97 24.46
C GLU A 294 20.74 26.64 23.09
N ASN A 295 21.83 26.94 22.39
CA ASN A 295 21.74 27.45 21.03
C ASN A 295 21.75 26.27 20.04
N PHE A 296 20.71 26.20 19.22
CA PHE A 296 20.74 25.38 18.02
C PHE A 296 21.29 26.25 16.88
N GLY A 297 22.60 26.16 16.65
CA GLY A 297 23.28 27.06 15.72
C GLY A 297 22.66 27.03 14.33
N SER A 298 22.25 28.20 13.82
CA SER A 298 21.75 28.42 12.45
C SER A 298 22.75 27.99 11.37
N ASP A 299 24.02 27.85 11.74
CA ASP A 299 25.14 27.67 10.80
C ASP A 299 25.70 26.24 10.83
N GLY A 300 25.07 25.31 11.58
CA GLY A 300 25.51 23.92 11.70
C GLY A 300 26.82 23.68 12.47
N LYS A 301 27.45 24.75 13.00
CA LYS A 301 28.74 24.73 13.71
C LYS A 301 28.65 24.50 15.22
N ALA A 302 27.49 24.78 15.83
CA ALA A 302 27.22 24.51 17.25
C ALA A 302 25.84 23.87 17.38
N LEU A 303 25.77 22.56 17.11
CA LEU A 303 24.57 21.78 17.43
C LEU A 303 24.54 21.55 18.94
N SER A 304 23.38 21.78 19.55
CA SER A 304 23.11 21.30 20.91
C SER A 304 23.52 19.83 21.02
N ARG A 305 24.00 19.41 22.20
CA ARG A 305 24.36 18.00 22.44
C ARG A 305 23.15 17.08 22.42
N ASN A 306 21.95 17.63 22.63
CA ASN A 306 20.70 16.88 22.65
C ASN A 306 19.68 17.58 21.75
N TRP A 307 19.35 16.97 20.62
CA TRP A 307 18.36 17.54 19.72
C TRP A 307 17.58 16.46 18.99
N ALA A 308 16.43 16.84 18.46
CA ALA A 308 15.65 16.02 17.55
C ALA A 308 15.14 16.89 16.41
N MET A 309 14.92 16.29 15.24
CA MET A 309 14.28 16.95 14.10
C MET A 309 13.25 16.05 13.44
N LEU A 310 12.26 16.68 12.83
CA LEU A 310 11.35 16.03 11.88
C LEU A 310 10.81 17.05 10.90
N SER A 311 10.30 16.57 9.77
CA SER A 311 9.54 17.36 8.81
C SER A 311 8.10 16.88 8.75
N VAL A 312 7.19 17.74 8.29
CA VAL A 312 5.77 17.42 8.17
C VAL A 312 5.28 17.64 6.75
N TRP A 313 4.60 16.65 6.21
CA TRP A 313 3.94 16.67 4.91
C TRP A 313 2.43 16.67 5.07
N ASN A 314 1.74 17.55 4.33
CA ASN A 314 0.28 17.65 4.36
C ASN A 314 -0.37 16.72 3.32
N SER A 315 -0.55 15.45 3.67
CA SER A 315 -1.25 14.48 2.81
C SER A 315 -2.74 14.79 2.65
N GLY A 316 -3.33 15.54 3.58
CA GLY A 316 -4.73 15.98 3.49
C GLY A 316 -5.04 16.85 2.27
N GLU A 317 -4.06 17.53 1.68
CA GLU A 317 -4.23 18.31 0.44
C GLU A 317 -4.16 17.45 -0.82
N LEU A 318 -3.75 16.17 -0.70
CA LEU A 318 -3.64 15.23 -1.83
C LEU A 318 -4.88 14.34 -1.95
N PHE A 319 -5.28 13.71 -0.85
CA PHE A 319 -6.44 12.83 -0.78
C PHE A 319 -7.01 12.79 0.64
N LYS A 320 -8.25 12.31 0.76
CA LYS A 320 -8.87 12.01 2.05
C LYS A 320 -9.00 10.51 2.24
N LEU A 321 -9.01 10.11 3.49
CA LEU A 321 -9.30 8.75 3.93
C LEU A 321 -10.71 8.70 4.51
N ARG A 322 -11.34 7.53 4.41
CA ARG A 322 -12.64 7.25 5.02
C ARG A 322 -12.65 5.83 5.56
N LEU A 323 -13.09 5.63 6.79
CA LEU A 323 -13.29 4.29 7.34
C LEU A 323 -14.55 3.66 6.76
N ALA A 324 -14.47 2.39 6.34
CA ALA A 324 -15.63 1.60 5.99
C ALA A 324 -16.58 1.45 7.18
N GLU A 325 -17.87 1.30 6.90
CA GLU A 325 -18.87 1.03 7.92
C GLU A 325 -18.73 -0.41 8.46
N THR A 326 -17.81 -0.59 9.43
CA THR A 326 -17.63 -1.72 10.40
C THR A 326 -17.01 -3.06 9.95
N PRO A 327 -16.26 -3.72 10.87
CA PRO A 327 -16.85 -4.67 11.84
C PRO A 327 -17.06 -4.10 13.25
N LEU A 328 -18.11 -4.58 13.93
CA LEU A 328 -18.72 -4.07 15.18
C LEU A 328 -17.78 -3.83 16.38
N SER A 329 -16.59 -4.43 16.43
CA SER A 329 -15.68 -4.36 17.59
C SER A 329 -15.01 -2.99 17.78
N CYS A 330 -14.73 -2.25 16.69
CA CYS A 330 -14.16 -0.90 16.78
C CYS A 330 -15.22 0.13 17.21
N PHE A 331 -16.48 -0.11 16.83
CA PHE A 331 -17.60 0.80 17.03
C PHE A 331 -18.05 0.91 18.51
N LEU A 332 -17.87 -0.16 19.28
CA LEU A 332 -18.21 -0.16 20.71
C LEU A 332 -17.27 0.73 21.54
N HIS A 333 -16.04 0.97 21.09
CA HIS A 333 -15.09 1.82 21.81
C HIS A 333 -15.26 3.32 21.48
N THR A 334 -15.64 3.69 20.25
CA THR A 334 -15.72 5.10 19.82
C THR A 334 -16.99 5.82 20.30
N LYS A 335 -18.13 5.12 20.36
CA LYS A 335 -19.38 5.69 20.92
C LYS A 335 -19.40 5.68 22.45
N SER A 336 -18.73 4.74 23.10
CA SER A 336 -18.67 4.71 24.56
C SER A 336 -17.69 5.73 25.13
N SER A 337 -16.54 5.99 24.49
CA SER A 337 -15.58 7.01 24.92
C SER A 337 -16.16 8.42 24.92
N THR A 338 -16.88 8.78 23.85
CA THR A 338 -17.56 10.07 23.72
C THR A 338 -18.70 10.24 24.72
N LEU A 339 -19.41 9.16 25.07
CA LEU A 339 -20.44 9.19 26.11
C LEU A 339 -19.82 9.30 27.52
N ILE A 340 -18.73 8.59 27.78
CA ILE A 340 -18.01 8.60 29.06
C ILE A 340 -17.36 9.96 29.32
N ASP A 341 -16.75 10.60 28.33
CA ASP A 341 -16.24 11.98 28.49
C ASP A 341 -17.36 12.98 28.79
N ARG A 342 -18.56 12.77 28.25
CA ARG A 342 -19.73 13.63 28.48
C ARG A 342 -20.30 13.45 29.89
N ILE A 343 -20.19 12.25 30.47
CA ILE A 343 -20.71 11.91 31.80
C ILE A 343 -19.65 12.11 32.89
N PHE A 344 -18.37 11.91 32.57
CA PHE A 344 -17.23 11.99 33.49
C PHE A 344 -16.07 12.80 32.88
N PRO A 345 -16.22 14.13 32.69
CA PRO A 345 -15.18 14.98 32.09
C PRO A 345 -13.83 14.98 32.86
N CYS A 346 -13.84 14.53 34.11
CA CYS A 346 -12.67 14.37 34.96
C CYS A 346 -11.73 13.22 34.51
N LEU A 347 -12.24 12.23 33.75
CA LEU A 347 -11.48 11.05 33.33
C LEU A 347 -10.49 11.31 32.18
N LYS A 348 -10.49 12.52 31.57
CA LYS A 348 -9.52 12.93 30.52
C LYS A 348 -9.29 11.86 29.45
N LEU A 349 -10.35 11.17 29.01
CA LEU A 349 -10.19 10.23 27.90
C LEU A 349 -9.97 11.05 26.62
N PRO A 350 -9.12 10.60 25.69
CA PRO A 350 -8.98 11.27 24.41
C PRO A 350 -10.26 11.05 23.60
N ALA A 351 -10.90 12.14 23.18
CA ALA A 351 -12.03 12.08 22.28
C ALA A 351 -11.59 11.43 20.95
N THR A 352 -12.25 10.35 20.55
CA THR A 352 -11.96 9.68 19.27
C THR A 352 -12.53 10.51 18.11
N PRO A 353 -11.72 10.90 17.10
CA PRO A 353 -12.23 11.58 15.93
C PRO A 353 -13.25 10.74 15.18
N ASP A 354 -14.21 11.39 14.52
CA ASP A 354 -15.07 10.72 13.56
C ASP A 354 -14.26 10.30 12.33
N PHE A 355 -14.06 9.01 12.10
CA PHE A 355 -13.35 8.49 10.93
C PHE A 355 -14.29 8.08 9.77
N LEU A 356 -15.61 8.21 9.94
CA LEU A 356 -16.60 7.87 8.91
C LEU A 356 -16.76 8.97 7.87
N SER A 357 -16.60 10.24 8.27
CA SER A 357 -16.50 11.35 7.32
C SER A 357 -15.08 11.44 6.75
N PRO A 358 -14.92 11.76 5.44
CA PRO A 358 -13.62 11.95 4.82
C PRO A 358 -12.68 12.83 5.65
N PHE A 359 -11.45 12.39 5.83
CA PHE A 359 -10.46 13.08 6.66
C PHE A 359 -9.06 13.06 6.04
N GLY A 360 -8.31 14.12 6.29
CA GLY A 360 -6.91 14.24 5.93
C GLY A 360 -6.00 13.82 7.08
N PHE A 361 -4.71 13.76 6.79
CA PHE A 361 -3.68 13.49 7.78
C PHE A 361 -2.40 14.24 7.46
N TYR A 362 -1.58 14.43 8.50
CA TYR A 362 -0.20 14.87 8.36
C TYR A 362 0.72 13.68 8.43
N PHE A 363 1.68 13.61 7.51
CA PHE A 363 2.73 12.60 7.52
C PHE A 363 4.03 13.21 8.07
N MET A 364 4.52 12.71 9.19
CA MET A 364 5.84 13.08 9.71
C MET A 364 6.89 12.22 9.03
N TYR A 365 7.97 12.85 8.56
CA TYR A 365 9.05 12.17 7.86
C TYR A 365 10.41 12.72 8.28
N GLY A 366 11.47 11.95 7.98
CA GLY A 366 12.84 12.33 8.33
C GLY A 366 13.02 12.56 9.84
N LEU A 367 12.47 11.66 10.66
CA LEU A 367 12.66 11.69 12.11
C LEU A 367 14.12 11.36 12.40
N HIS A 368 14.78 12.21 13.17
CA HIS A 368 16.16 12.00 13.59
C HIS A 368 16.40 12.64 14.96
N HIS A 369 17.35 12.10 15.71
CA HIS A 369 17.64 12.54 17.07
C HIS A 369 19.09 12.22 17.46
N GLU A 370 19.69 13.08 18.28
CA GLU A 370 21.07 12.97 18.73
C GLU A 370 21.17 13.33 20.23
N GLY A 371 21.95 12.57 20.99
CA GLY A 371 22.15 12.79 22.43
C GLY A 371 21.26 11.93 23.34
N SER A 372 21.59 11.87 24.63
CA SER A 372 20.96 10.96 25.60
C SER A 372 19.54 11.38 26.05
N LEU A 373 19.16 12.65 25.87
CA LEU A 373 17.83 13.16 26.22
C LEU A 373 16.90 13.34 25.02
N SER A 374 17.38 12.97 23.84
CA SER A 374 16.76 13.27 22.56
C SER A 374 15.44 12.55 22.31
N GLU A 375 15.23 11.40 22.95
CA GLU A 375 13.96 10.66 22.97
C GLU A 375 12.77 11.51 23.45
N LYS A 376 13.00 12.32 24.51
CA LYS A 376 11.97 13.23 25.05
C LYS A 376 11.69 14.38 24.08
N LEU A 377 12.70 14.79 23.31
CA LEU A 377 12.59 15.84 22.29
C LEU A 377 11.80 15.34 21.08
N VAL A 378 11.99 14.09 20.64
CA VAL A 378 11.14 13.45 19.61
C VAL A 378 9.68 13.45 20.03
N ARG A 379 9.39 13.02 21.27
CA ARG A 379 8.01 13.05 21.80
C ARG A 379 7.44 14.46 21.84
N HIS A 380 8.25 15.44 22.22
CA HIS A 380 7.85 16.85 22.24
C HIS A 380 7.52 17.38 20.84
N LEU A 381 8.32 17.02 19.82
CA LEU A 381 8.02 17.34 18.42
C LEU A 381 6.71 16.70 17.96
N CYS A 382 6.46 15.43 18.30
CA CYS A 382 5.19 14.78 17.96
C CYS A 382 3.98 15.51 18.59
N GLN A 383 4.11 15.99 19.83
CA GLN A 383 3.07 16.80 20.49
C GLN A 383 2.91 18.18 19.82
N PHE A 384 4.01 18.79 19.39
CA PHE A 384 3.99 20.03 18.62
C PHE A 384 3.24 19.86 17.29
N VAL A 385 3.51 18.78 16.54
CA VAL A 385 2.81 18.45 15.30
C VAL A 385 1.33 18.16 15.55
N HIS A 386 1.00 17.50 16.66
CA HIS A 386 -0.41 17.31 17.07
C HIS A 386 -1.13 18.64 17.27
N ASN A 387 -0.54 19.57 18.02
CA ASN A 387 -1.07 20.92 18.18
C ASN A 387 -1.12 21.73 16.88
N MET A 388 -0.28 21.40 15.89
CA MET A 388 -0.37 21.98 14.56
C MET A 388 -1.56 21.41 13.79
N ALA A 389 -1.79 20.11 13.88
CA ALA A 389 -2.90 19.41 13.23
C ALA A 389 -4.26 19.82 13.81
N THR A 390 -4.37 20.12 15.11
CA THR A 390 -5.62 20.58 15.73
C THR A 390 -6.14 21.91 15.14
N LYS A 391 -5.27 22.70 14.49
CA LYS A 391 -5.66 23.95 13.80
C LYS A 391 -6.35 23.69 12.46
N THR A 392 -6.23 22.49 11.93
CA THR A 392 -6.74 22.07 10.62
C THR A 392 -7.87 21.07 10.85
N ARG A 393 -9.11 21.52 10.64
CA ARG A 393 -10.33 20.79 11.04
C ARG A 393 -10.45 19.41 10.39
N ASP A 394 -9.96 19.28 9.16
CA ASP A 394 -10.02 18.07 8.36
C ASP A 394 -8.85 17.11 8.63
N CYS A 395 -7.78 17.55 9.30
CA CYS A 395 -6.66 16.69 9.68
C CYS A 395 -6.99 15.93 10.98
N LYS A 396 -7.31 14.63 10.88
CA LYS A 396 -7.78 13.82 12.02
C LYS A 396 -6.74 12.86 12.57
N VAL A 397 -5.67 12.58 11.82
CA VAL A 397 -4.58 11.73 12.29
C VAL A 397 -3.23 12.29 11.87
N ILE A 398 -2.21 11.93 12.61
CA ILE A 398 -0.81 12.11 12.27
C ILE A 398 -0.25 10.71 12.02
N VAL A 399 0.48 10.55 10.94
CA VAL A 399 1.06 9.27 10.52
C VAL A 399 2.57 9.43 10.43
N THR A 400 3.31 8.41 10.82
CA THR A 400 4.72 8.27 10.48
C THR A 400 5.00 6.82 10.21
N GLU A 401 5.99 6.55 9.38
CA GLU A 401 6.48 5.20 9.14
C GLU A 401 7.96 5.14 9.51
N VAL A 402 8.33 4.12 10.29
CA VAL A 402 9.69 3.95 10.84
C VAL A 402 10.15 2.52 10.63
N GLY A 403 11.46 2.28 10.63
CA GLY A 403 12.00 0.92 10.56
C GLY A 403 11.45 0.02 11.68
N GLY A 404 11.21 -1.27 11.39
CA GLY A 404 10.54 -2.18 12.34
C GLY A 404 11.23 -2.32 13.69
N ASN A 405 12.57 -2.24 13.69
CA ASN A 405 13.44 -2.31 14.88
C ASN A 405 14.00 -0.94 15.28
N ASP A 406 13.47 0.15 14.74
CA ASP A 406 13.95 1.49 15.06
C ASP A 406 13.52 1.89 16.49
N ILE A 407 14.48 2.33 17.30
CA ILE A 407 14.25 2.77 18.69
C ILE A 407 13.28 3.99 18.72
N LEU A 408 13.28 4.80 17.66
CA LEU A 408 12.34 5.92 17.47
C LEU A 408 10.88 5.50 17.67
N ARG A 409 10.53 4.26 17.31
CA ARG A 409 9.18 3.70 17.49
C ARG A 409 8.68 3.77 18.94
N LEU A 410 9.57 3.71 19.93
CA LEU A 410 9.22 3.78 21.35
C LEU A 410 8.86 5.20 21.81
N HIS A 411 9.27 6.21 21.05
CA HIS A 411 9.17 7.62 21.44
C HIS A 411 8.08 8.38 20.69
N VAL A 412 7.66 7.87 19.53
CA VAL A 412 6.50 8.37 18.78
C VAL A 412 5.20 7.92 19.46
N PRO A 413 4.30 8.84 19.87
CA PRO A 413 2.96 8.49 20.33
C PRO A 413 2.13 7.90 19.18
N TYR A 414 1.43 6.78 19.42
CA TYR A 414 0.51 6.18 18.45
C TYR A 414 -0.56 5.33 19.11
N TRP A 415 -1.63 5.05 18.37
CA TRP A 415 -2.72 4.18 18.80
C TRP A 415 -2.63 2.81 18.10
N LYS A 416 -2.31 1.77 18.89
CA LYS A 416 -2.07 0.39 18.41
C LYS A 416 -3.15 -0.18 17.49
N SER A 417 -4.43 0.16 17.69
CA SER A 417 -5.54 -0.36 16.88
C SER A 417 -5.61 0.26 15.48
N LEU A 418 -5.08 1.47 15.30
CA LEU A 418 -5.04 2.17 14.01
C LEU A 418 -3.69 2.01 13.30
N SER A 419 -2.65 1.57 14.03
CA SER A 419 -1.30 1.37 13.51
C SER A 419 -1.08 -0.01 12.89
N CYS A 420 -0.17 -0.09 11.93
CA CYS A 420 0.36 -1.34 11.38
C CYS A 420 1.73 -1.64 12.00
N PRO A 421 1.86 -2.69 12.84
CA PRO A 421 3.12 -2.97 13.54
C PRO A 421 4.22 -3.51 12.63
N GLU A 422 3.84 -4.12 11.51
CA GLU A 422 4.70 -4.79 10.53
C GLU A 422 4.04 -4.68 9.15
N ASP A 423 4.35 -3.61 8.42
CA ASP A 423 4.13 -3.56 6.97
C ASP A 423 5.21 -4.41 6.27
N LEU A 424 4.99 -4.82 5.02
CA LEU A 424 5.95 -5.62 4.26
C LEU A 424 6.38 -4.89 2.98
N TRP A 425 7.63 -4.49 2.95
CA TRP A 425 8.28 -3.97 1.74
C TRP A 425 8.92 -5.13 0.99
N CYS A 426 8.66 -5.19 -0.32
CA CYS A 426 9.26 -6.16 -1.23
C CYS A 426 10.05 -5.44 -2.32
N ILE A 427 11.15 -6.04 -2.77
CA ILE A 427 12.05 -5.46 -3.78
C ILE A 427 12.46 -6.50 -4.82
N LYS A 428 12.70 -6.05 -6.04
CA LYS A 428 13.14 -6.85 -7.19
C LYS A 428 14.23 -6.10 -7.95
N THR A 429 15.29 -6.80 -8.34
CA THR A 429 16.29 -6.25 -9.28
C THR A 429 15.70 -6.26 -10.69
N LEU A 430 15.76 -5.13 -11.39
CA LEU A 430 15.36 -5.06 -12.80
C LEU A 430 16.56 -5.18 -13.75
N LYS A 431 17.76 -4.86 -13.26
CA LYS A 431 19.01 -5.11 -13.99
C LYS A 431 19.54 -6.50 -13.64
N ASN A 432 20.03 -7.21 -14.65
CA ASN A 432 20.46 -8.61 -14.61
C ASN A 432 21.80 -8.79 -13.88
N GLU A 433 21.82 -8.46 -12.59
CA GLU A 433 22.94 -8.75 -11.69
C GLU A 433 22.44 -9.74 -10.63
N GLU A 434 22.26 -11.01 -11.01
CA GLU A 434 21.65 -12.09 -10.20
C GLU A 434 22.26 -12.24 -8.79
N ASN A 435 23.54 -11.86 -8.61
CA ASN A 435 24.22 -11.88 -7.31
C ASN A 435 23.85 -10.73 -6.35
N THR A 436 23.02 -9.77 -6.78
CA THR A 436 22.80 -8.50 -6.04
C THR A 436 21.69 -8.58 -5.00
N ILE A 437 20.60 -9.31 -5.27
CA ILE A 437 19.45 -9.39 -4.34
C ILE A 437 19.88 -10.07 -3.04
N HIS A 438 20.62 -11.18 -3.12
CA HIS A 438 21.09 -11.88 -1.94
C HIS A 438 22.01 -11.03 -1.07
N GLN A 439 22.77 -10.08 -1.64
CA GLN A 439 23.58 -9.14 -0.87
C GLN A 439 22.72 -8.04 -0.23
N LEU A 440 21.74 -7.49 -0.93
CA LEU A 440 20.83 -6.47 -0.37
C LEU A 440 19.92 -7.03 0.75
N GLN A 441 19.57 -8.31 0.65
CA GLN A 441 18.81 -9.03 1.67
C GLN A 441 19.66 -9.49 2.87
N LYS A 442 20.91 -9.90 2.63
CA LYS A 442 21.81 -10.41 3.67
C LYS A 442 22.68 -9.32 4.31
N ALA A 443 22.81 -8.16 3.66
CA ALA A 443 23.41 -7.01 4.30
C ALA A 443 22.56 -6.70 5.54
N PRO A 444 23.08 -6.88 6.76
CA PRO A 444 22.40 -6.35 7.93
C PRO A 444 22.11 -4.88 7.64
N PRO A 445 20.93 -4.34 8.01
CA PRO A 445 20.66 -2.92 7.85
C PRO A 445 21.84 -2.18 8.48
N THR A 446 22.62 -1.45 7.68
CA THR A 446 23.81 -0.75 8.19
C THR A 446 23.39 0.29 9.22
N THR A 447 22.11 0.69 9.16
CA THR A 447 21.35 1.41 10.17
C THR A 447 19.98 0.74 10.32
N ALA A 448 19.41 0.70 11.54
CA ALA A 448 18.05 0.18 11.77
C ALA A 448 16.95 1.09 11.18
N SER A 449 17.34 2.22 10.60
CA SER A 449 16.46 3.31 10.18
C SER A 449 16.23 3.29 8.67
N LEU A 450 14.99 3.60 8.29
CA LEU A 450 14.51 3.64 6.92
C LEU A 450 13.97 5.03 6.65
N PHE A 451 14.34 5.65 5.53
CA PHE A 451 13.77 6.92 5.14
C PHE A 451 12.55 6.69 4.23
N VAL A 452 11.37 7.08 4.71
CA VAL A 452 10.14 7.05 3.91
C VAL A 452 9.97 8.39 3.22
N ASP A 453 9.93 8.36 1.89
CA ASP A 453 9.74 9.55 1.08
C ASP A 453 8.28 10.00 1.19
N PRO A 454 7.99 11.21 1.69
CA PRO A 454 6.62 11.66 1.90
C PRO A 454 5.82 11.80 0.60
N ARG A 455 6.49 11.83 -0.57
CA ARG A 455 5.83 11.84 -1.88
C ARG A 455 5.18 10.52 -2.24
N GLU A 456 5.50 9.44 -1.55
CA GLU A 456 5.01 8.08 -1.82
C GLU A 456 3.84 7.67 -0.92
N VAL A 457 3.46 8.55 0.01
CA VAL A 457 2.42 8.33 1.02
C VAL A 457 1.04 8.69 0.48
#